data_AF-A0A7T9DJ00-F1
#
_entry.id   AF-A0A7T9DJ00-F1
#
_cell.length_a   1.000
_cell.length_b   1.000
_cell.length_c   1.000
_cell.angle_alpha   90.00
_cell.angle_beta   90.00
_cell.angle_gamma   90.00
#
_symmetry.space_group_name_H-M   'P 1'
#
loop_
_entity.id
_entity.type
_entity.pdbx_description
1 polymer ?
#
loop_
_entity_poly.entity_id
_entity_poly.type
_entity_poly.pdbx_seq_one_letter_code
_entity_poly.pdbx_strand_id
1 'polypeptide(L)'
;MPFILIWADEAKKDLKKLETHIAQRIFLKINDANATDSLLLEKMKGRTDYKYRVGDYRVFFSFKGNNTYLVVAIEKRENAYN
;
A
#
# COMPACT_ATOMS: atom_id res chain seq x y z
N MET A 1 -12.56 1.58 12.55
CA MET A 1 -11.61 1.06 13.55
C MET A 1 -10.22 1.04 12.92
N PRO A 2 -9.15 1.46 13.62
CA PRO A 2 -7.79 1.31 13.10
C PRO A 2 -7.53 -0.17 12.75
N PHE A 3 -6.76 -0.41 11.70
CA PHE A 3 -6.47 -1.76 11.19
C PHE A 3 -5.02 -2.15 11.49
N ILE A 4 -4.73 -3.43 11.47
CA ILE A 4 -3.35 -3.92 11.66
C ILE A 4 -2.67 -3.90 10.29
N LEU A 5 -1.54 -3.20 10.19
CA LEU A 5 -0.75 -3.13 8.97
C LEU A 5 0.54 -3.93 9.11
N ILE A 6 0.74 -4.89 8.22
CA ILE A 6 1.96 -5.71 8.15
C ILE A 6 2.65 -5.42 6.83
N TRP A 7 3.98 -5.38 6.83
CA TRP A 7 4.78 -5.16 5.63
C TRP A 7 5.47 -6.46 5.19
N ALA A 8 5.15 -6.94 3.99
CA ALA A 8 5.90 -8.01 3.36
C ALA A 8 7.34 -7.57 3.07
N ASP A 9 8.27 -8.53 3.01
CA ASP A 9 9.67 -8.21 2.76
C ASP A 9 9.89 -7.66 1.34
N GLU A 10 9.07 -8.09 0.38
CA GLU A 10 8.98 -7.56 -0.97
C GLU A 10 8.63 -6.06 -0.95
N ALA A 11 7.57 -5.68 -0.25
CA ALA A 11 7.15 -4.29 -0.12
C ALA A 11 8.22 -3.41 0.56
N LYS A 12 8.94 -3.95 1.56
CA LYS A 12 10.07 -3.25 2.18
C LYS A 12 11.22 -3.04 1.19
N LYS A 13 11.52 -4.05 0.35
CA LYS A 13 12.52 -3.93 -0.72
C LYS A 13 12.10 -2.88 -1.74
N ASP A 14 10.81 -2.82 -2.09
CA ASP A 14 10.29 -1.81 -3.01
C ASP A 14 10.43 -0.40 -2.44
N LEU A 15 10.06 -0.16 -1.18
CA LEU A 15 10.31 1.13 -0.51
C LEU A 15 11.78 1.55 -0.58
N LYS A 16 12.70 0.60 -0.34
CA LYS A 16 14.15 0.87 -0.35
C LYS A 16 14.70 1.24 -1.73
N LYS A 17 14.03 0.85 -2.82
CA LYS A 17 14.43 1.21 -4.20
C LYS A 17 13.98 2.62 -4.58
N LEU A 18 13.02 3.19 -3.86
CA LEU A 18 12.50 4.53 -4.13
C LEU A 18 13.44 5.60 -3.56
N GLU A 19 13.39 6.79 -4.15
CA GLU A 19 14.04 7.95 -3.54
C GLU A 19 13.51 8.19 -2.13
N THR A 20 14.40 8.59 -1.21
CA THR A 20 14.09 8.74 0.22
C THR A 20 12.82 9.54 0.49
N HIS A 21 12.62 10.65 -0.22
CA HIS A 21 11.46 11.51 -0.05
C HIS A 21 10.15 10.84 -0.49
N ILE A 22 10.21 9.98 -1.53
CA ILE A 22 9.07 9.20 -2.02
C ILE A 22 8.74 8.08 -1.03
N ALA A 23 9.75 7.33 -0.58
CA ALA A 23 9.58 6.25 0.38
C ALA A 23 8.96 6.75 1.70
N GLN A 24 9.48 7.87 2.23
CA GLN A 24 8.94 8.51 3.43
C GLN A 24 7.49 8.95 3.24
N ARG A 25 7.17 9.62 2.12
CA ARG A 25 5.80 10.06 1.82
C ARG A 25 4.83 8.88 1.78
N ILE A 26 5.22 7.76 1.15
CA ILE A 26 4.39 6.56 1.09
C ILE A 26 4.18 5.96 2.47
N PHE A 27 5.26 5.78 3.24
CA PHE A 27 5.19 5.23 4.58
C PHE A 27 4.28 6.06 5.50
N LEU A 28 4.46 7.39 5.51
CA LEU A 28 3.64 8.30 6.31
C LEU A 28 2.17 8.22 5.90
N LYS A 29 1.86 8.30 4.60
CA LYS A 29 0.47 8.27 4.13
C LYS A 29 -0.25 6.97 4.49
N ILE A 30 0.42 5.82 4.41
CA ILE A 30 -0.20 4.54 4.75
C ILE A 30 -0.43 4.45 6.27
N ASN A 31 0.53 4.88 7.09
CA ASN A 31 0.38 4.87 8.54
C ASN A 31 -0.67 5.87 9.04
N ASP A 32 -0.72 7.07 8.46
CA ASP A 32 -1.74 8.08 8.77
C ASP A 32 -3.14 7.57 8.42
N ALA A 33 -3.27 6.92 7.26
CA ALA A 33 -4.54 6.36 6.83
C ALA A 33 -4.97 5.14 7.66
N ASN A 34 -4.04 4.43 8.29
CA ASN A 34 -4.33 3.46 9.35
C ASN A 34 -4.91 4.15 10.59
N ALA A 35 -4.24 5.19 11.09
CA ALA A 35 -4.66 5.90 12.29
C ALA A 35 -6.04 6.56 12.14
N THR A 36 -6.39 6.97 10.93
CA THR A 36 -7.63 7.70 10.62
C THR A 36 -8.75 6.85 10.04
N ASP A 37 -8.53 5.54 9.86
CA ASP A 37 -9.48 4.62 9.19
C ASP A 37 -9.98 5.15 7.83
N SER A 38 -9.13 5.95 7.18
CA SER A 38 -9.49 6.73 5.98
C SER A 38 -8.86 6.17 4.72
N LEU A 39 -8.25 4.99 4.82
CA LEU A 39 -7.65 4.31 3.67
C LEU A 39 -8.78 3.90 2.73
N LEU A 40 -9.05 4.77 1.75
CA LEU A 40 -9.94 4.51 0.61
C LEU A 40 -9.28 3.44 -0.27
N LEU A 41 -9.32 2.21 0.23
CA LEU A 41 -8.83 1.02 -0.42
C LEU A 41 -9.77 0.67 -1.57
N GLU A 42 -9.32 0.91 -2.80
CA GLU A 42 -10.06 0.44 -3.97
C GLU A 42 -9.87 -1.08 -4.08
N LYS A 43 -10.96 -1.84 -3.88
CA LYS A 43 -10.95 -3.29 -4.09
C LYS A 43 -10.71 -3.60 -5.57
N MET A 44 -9.77 -4.51 -5.84
CA MET A 44 -9.56 -4.99 -7.20
C MET A 44 -10.68 -5.96 -7.60
N LYS A 45 -11.22 -5.82 -8.83
CA LYS A 45 -12.27 -6.73 -9.33
C LYS A 45 -11.72 -8.17 -9.36
N GLY A 46 -12.40 -9.08 -8.68
CA GLY A 46 -12.09 -10.52 -8.69
C GLY A 46 -10.97 -11.00 -7.75
N ARG A 47 -10.40 -10.14 -6.88
CA ARG A 47 -9.38 -10.53 -5.88
C ARG A 47 -9.71 -9.96 -4.49
N THR A 48 -9.08 -10.51 -3.45
CA THR A 48 -9.05 -9.96 -2.08
C THR A 48 -8.00 -8.86 -1.92
N ASP A 49 -7.40 -8.44 -3.02
CA ASP A 49 -6.38 -7.40 -3.05
C ASP A 49 -7.03 -6.02 -3.18
N TYR A 50 -6.42 -5.07 -2.50
CA TYR A 50 -6.80 -3.67 -2.49
C TYR A 50 -5.61 -2.83 -2.94
N LYS A 51 -5.89 -1.64 -3.45
CA LYS A 51 -4.85 -0.68 -3.84
C LYS A 51 -5.11 0.70 -3.23
N TYR A 52 -4.03 1.41 -2.92
CA TYR A 52 -4.05 2.80 -2.48
C TYR A 52 -3.10 3.64 -3.33
N ARG A 53 -3.55 4.82 -3.74
CA ARG A 53 -2.76 5.73 -4.58
C ARG A 53 -2.04 6.75 -3.72
N VAL A 54 -0.72 6.81 -3.85
CA VAL A 54 0.12 7.86 -3.26
C VAL A 54 0.87 8.57 -4.37
N GLY A 55 0.27 9.64 -4.90
CA GLY A 55 0.81 10.38 -6.05
C GLY A 55 0.90 9.48 -7.29
N ASP A 56 2.13 9.22 -7.74
CA ASP A 56 2.44 8.37 -8.89
C ASP A 56 2.75 6.92 -8.51
N TYR A 57 2.54 6.54 -7.26
CA TYR A 57 2.73 5.18 -6.79
C TYR A 57 1.41 4.55 -6.38
N ARG A 58 1.30 3.23 -6.59
CA ARG A 58 0.23 2.38 -6.09
C ARG A 58 0.82 1.43 -5.07
N VAL A 59 0.18 1.37 -3.92
CA VAL A 59 0.50 0.45 -2.84
C VAL A 59 -0.56 -0.62 -2.86
N PHE A 60 -0.14 -1.88 -2.91
CA PHE A 60 -1.04 -3.03 -2.95
C PHE A 60 -1.12 -3.69 -1.58
N PHE A 61 -2.33 -4.06 -1.19
CA PHE A 61 -2.65 -4.66 0.10
C PHE A 61 -3.40 -5.97 -0.12
N SER A 62 -3.06 -6.98 0.66
CA SER A 62 -3.83 -8.23 0.74
C SER A 62 -4.55 -8.26 2.08
N PHE A 63 -5.88 -8.43 2.07
CA PHE A 63 -6.64 -8.58 3.30
C PHE A 63 -6.42 -9.98 3.90
N LYS A 64 -6.02 -10.02 5.17
CA LYS A 64 -5.74 -11.26 5.90
C LYS A 64 -6.84 -11.67 6.88
N GLY A 65 -7.95 -10.93 6.96
CA GLY A 65 -8.98 -11.13 7.98
C GLY A 65 -8.73 -10.27 9.21
N ASN A 66 -9.68 -10.25 10.15
CA ASN A 66 -9.56 -9.57 11.45
C ASN A 66 -9.04 -8.12 11.38
N ASN A 67 -9.53 -7.35 10.40
CA ASN A 67 -9.07 -5.99 10.14
C ASN A 67 -7.54 -5.88 9.96
N THR A 68 -6.91 -6.89 9.36
CA THR A 68 -5.47 -6.95 9.10
C THR A 68 -5.19 -6.89 7.61
N TYR A 69 -4.31 -5.98 7.21
CA TYR A 69 -3.87 -5.80 5.83
C TYR A 69 -2.36 -6.00 5.74
N LEU A 70 -1.94 -6.76 4.73
CA LEU A 70 -0.53 -6.97 4.38
C LEU A 70 -0.19 -6.09 3.18
N VAL A 71 0.76 -5.16 3.33
CA VAL A 71 1.38 -4.47 2.18
C VAL A 71 2.22 -5.47 1.43
N VAL A 72 1.88 -5.74 0.17
CA VAL A 72 2.54 -6.77 -0.64
C VAL A 72 3.49 -6.19 -1.70
N ALA A 73 3.18 -5.01 -2.25
CA ALA A 73 3.97 -4.40 -3.31
C ALA A 73 3.77 -2.89 -3.39
N ILE A 74 4.77 -2.20 -3.95
CA ILE A 74 4.67 -0.78 -4.32
C ILE A 74 5.16 -0.61 -5.75
N GLU A 75 4.28 -0.09 -6.60
CA GLU A 75 4.57 0.07 -8.02
C GLU A 75 4.35 1.51 -8.47
N LYS A 76 5.20 1.99 -9.39
CA LYS A 76 4.99 3.27 -10.07
C LYS A 76 3.79 3.14 -11.02
N ARG A 77 3.09 4.23 -11.24
CA ARG A 77 1.92 4.31 -12.11
C ARG A 77 2.24 3.95 -13.56
N GLU A 78 3.49 4.15 -13.99
CA GLU A 78 4.04 3.82 -15.31
C GLU A 78 4.47 2.35 -15.43
N ASN A 79 3.53 1.45 -15.19
CA ASN A 79 3.57 0.13 -15.82
C ASN A 79 2.16 -0.25 -16.32
N ALA A 80 1.45 0.74 -16.88
CA ALA A 80 0.32 0.49 -17.75
C ALA A 80 0.90 0.31 -19.16
N TYR A 81 0.94 -0.94 -19.62
CA TYR A 81 1.46 -1.44 -20.91
C TYR A 81 2.97 -1.75 -20.95
N ASN A 82 3.31 -2.97 -20.51
CA ASN A 82 4.00 -3.94 -21.38
C ASN A 82 3.26 -5.28 -21.25
#